data_AF-G0NIK8-F1
#
_entry.id   AF-G0NIK8-F1
#
_cell.length_a   1.000
_cell.length_b   1.000
_cell.length_c   1.000
_cell.angle_alpha   90.00
_cell.angle_beta   90.00
_cell.angle_gamma   90.00
#
_symmetry.space_group_name_H-M   'P 1'
#
loop_
_entity.id
_entity.type
_entity.pdbx_description
1 polymer ?
#
loop_
_entity_poly.entity_id
_entity_poly.type
_entity_poly.pdbx_seq_one_letter_code
_entity_poly.pdbx_strand_id
1 'polypeptide(L)'
;MAELLNNNPIVLRHCLLYEFLRVKSAGGIENETLSLFAKYNDFCKVIGYDAMKYSEFEFWFYRFLDGVYDLTYERDEDKKIYELADMPLDILSSIVKYLDMYDRLALAKTSRSFKNFVATQKSFHKKLAIEFNRSSADISLDNHRIYITNSEGDCHISSGKNYLQKSKLMQGVSHWKQGIEELASILKLPKLHIEEFSFKLFCYDKPEDNLKTLDEAADELETLKSIQQLHVEKFVIYAHYLKPALRILPCLKPGYLTSMYFNVPDSTPCHLEELVKMEQWKQAKCFGANIRLLFNGFWHHMYRFEKLHFGSRGSVEDIRQVKEFLTKSSNLENCKIEVFDDLDMNVIRHEFGNAIRENPDTSTYTHHHLIPNSMEYFEIECAVDPETYPHLIKITRKKK
;
A
#
# COMPACT_ATOMS: atom_id res chain seq x y z
N MET A 1 -23.15 -52.13 -18.06
CA MET A 1 -22.36 -52.30 -16.82
C MET A 1 -22.58 -51.16 -15.83
N ALA A 2 -22.57 -49.89 -16.25
CA ALA A 2 -22.81 -48.75 -15.35
C ALA A 2 -24.15 -48.83 -14.56
N GLU A 3 -25.25 -49.25 -15.19
CA GLU A 3 -26.56 -49.40 -14.51
C GLU A 3 -26.58 -50.48 -13.42
N LEU A 4 -25.66 -51.46 -13.45
CA LEU A 4 -25.57 -52.54 -12.47
C LEU A 4 -24.73 -52.15 -11.24
N LEU A 5 -23.85 -51.15 -11.39
CA LEU A 5 -22.95 -50.65 -10.34
C LEU A 5 -23.64 -49.59 -9.45
N ASN A 6 -24.57 -48.80 -10.00
CA ASN A 6 -25.17 -47.67 -9.30
C ASN A 6 -26.12 -48.03 -8.14
N ASN A 7 -26.60 -49.28 -8.07
CA ASN A 7 -27.60 -49.68 -7.07
C ASN A 7 -27.01 -50.32 -5.80
N ASN A 8 -25.68 -50.43 -5.68
CA ASN A 8 -25.05 -51.01 -4.49
C ASN A 8 -23.91 -50.10 -3.95
N PRO A 9 -24.13 -49.40 -2.82
CA PRO A 9 -23.14 -48.50 -2.22
C PRO A 9 -21.81 -49.19 -1.91
N ILE A 10 -21.84 -50.47 -1.49
CA ILE A 10 -20.63 -51.23 -1.19
C ILE A 10 -19.80 -51.47 -2.45
N VAL A 11 -20.45 -51.73 -3.58
CA VAL A 11 -19.74 -51.92 -4.87
C VAL A 11 -19.08 -50.61 -5.31
N LEU A 12 -19.77 -49.48 -5.18
CA LEU A 12 -19.19 -48.16 -5.47
C LEU A 12 -17.98 -47.85 -4.57
N ARG A 13 -18.06 -48.20 -3.29
CA ARG A 13 -16.94 -48.05 -2.33
C ARG A 13 -15.76 -48.95 -2.68
N HIS A 14 -15.99 -50.16 -3.20
CA HIS A 14 -14.91 -51.02 -3.72
C HIS A 14 -14.24 -50.40 -4.96
N CYS A 15 -15.03 -49.85 -5.89
CA CYS A 15 -14.49 -49.14 -7.05
C CYS A 15 -13.63 -47.94 -6.61
N LEU A 16 -14.10 -47.18 -5.63
CA LEU A 16 -13.36 -46.06 -5.05
C LEU A 16 -12.05 -46.53 -4.37
N LEU A 17 -12.10 -47.62 -3.60
CA LEU A 17 -10.92 -48.18 -2.95
C LEU A 17 -9.88 -48.65 -3.97
N TYR A 18 -10.31 -49.27 -5.06
CA TYR A 18 -9.42 -49.65 -6.17
C TYR A 18 -8.73 -48.42 -6.76
N GLU A 19 -9.49 -47.35 -7.05
CA GLU A 19 -8.95 -46.09 -7.54
C GLU A 19 -7.95 -45.46 -6.55
N PHE A 20 -8.29 -45.45 -5.26
CA PHE A 20 -7.40 -44.98 -4.20
C PHE A 20 -6.07 -45.77 -4.16
N LEU A 21 -6.14 -47.10 -4.20
CA LEU A 21 -4.95 -47.96 -4.17
C LEU A 21 -4.08 -47.78 -5.42
N ARG A 22 -4.70 -47.60 -6.59
CA ARG A 22 -3.99 -47.29 -7.83
C ARG A 22 -3.21 -45.99 -7.69
N VAL A 23 -3.85 -44.93 -7.19
CA VAL A 23 -3.20 -43.63 -6.92
C VAL A 23 -2.07 -43.77 -5.90
N LYS A 24 -2.30 -44.50 -4.80
CA LYS A 24 -1.29 -44.77 -3.77
C LYS A 24 -0.06 -45.48 -4.34
N SER A 25 -0.27 -46.50 -5.16
CA SER A 25 0.80 -47.29 -5.77
C SER A 25 1.62 -46.52 -6.80
N ALA A 26 1.04 -45.50 -7.43
CA ALA A 26 1.71 -44.64 -8.41
C ALA A 26 2.53 -43.49 -7.75
N GLY A 27 2.66 -43.46 -6.42
CA GLY A 27 3.34 -42.38 -5.69
C GLY A 27 2.55 -41.07 -5.60
N GLY A 28 1.31 -41.03 -6.11
CA GLY A 28 0.46 -39.83 -6.21
C GLY A 28 -0.25 -39.41 -4.92
N ILE A 29 0.28 -39.81 -3.76
CA ILE A 29 -0.18 -39.36 -2.44
C ILE A 29 0.90 -38.53 -1.73
N GLU A 30 2.18 -38.74 -2.05
CA GLU A 30 3.30 -38.03 -1.40
C GLU A 30 3.71 -36.74 -2.15
N ASN A 31 3.35 -36.63 -3.43
CA ASN A 31 3.51 -35.41 -4.22
C ASN A 31 2.18 -35.04 -4.87
N GLU A 32 1.90 -33.73 -4.87
CA GLU A 32 0.80 -33.03 -5.54
C GLU A 32 -0.50 -32.87 -4.74
N THR A 33 -0.80 -31.60 -4.47
CA THR A 33 -1.94 -30.81 -4.98
C THR A 33 -2.68 -31.34 -6.23
N LEU A 34 -2.82 -32.65 -6.39
CA LEU A 34 -3.77 -33.29 -7.27
C LEU A 34 -5.15 -33.06 -6.64
N SER A 35 -5.90 -32.14 -7.24
CA SER A 35 -7.27 -31.81 -6.88
C SER A 35 -8.08 -33.10 -6.69
N LEU A 36 -8.51 -33.38 -5.45
CA LEU A 36 -9.40 -34.50 -5.13
C LEU A 36 -10.65 -34.49 -6.04
N PHE A 37 -11.07 -33.29 -6.44
CA PHE A 37 -12.13 -33.07 -7.41
C PHE A 37 -11.80 -33.57 -8.83
N ALA A 38 -10.53 -33.52 -9.27
CA ALA A 38 -10.12 -34.13 -10.53
C ALA A 38 -10.25 -35.66 -10.48
N LYS A 39 -9.83 -36.28 -9.37
CA LYS A 39 -10.00 -37.73 -9.14
C LYS A 39 -11.48 -38.12 -9.10
N TYR A 40 -12.31 -37.29 -8.47
CA TYR A 40 -13.78 -37.44 -8.50
C TYR A 40 -14.33 -37.37 -9.93
N ASN A 41 -13.91 -36.39 -10.73
CA ASN A 41 -14.36 -36.28 -12.12
C ASN A 41 -13.94 -37.51 -12.95
N ASP A 42 -12.73 -38.04 -12.75
CA ASP A 42 -12.29 -39.25 -13.44
C ASP A 42 -13.08 -40.48 -13.00
N PHE A 43 -13.39 -40.62 -11.70
CA PHE A 43 -14.30 -41.63 -11.20
C PHE A 43 -15.70 -41.52 -11.83
N CYS A 44 -16.27 -40.31 -11.89
CA CYS A 44 -17.57 -40.05 -12.50
C CYS A 44 -17.58 -40.28 -14.01
N LYS A 45 -16.48 -40.07 -14.73
CA LYS A 45 -16.38 -40.41 -16.17
C LYS A 45 -16.52 -41.91 -16.42
N VAL A 46 -16.06 -42.74 -15.49
CA VAL A 46 -16.08 -44.21 -15.63
C VAL A 46 -17.41 -44.80 -15.12
N ILE A 47 -17.88 -44.33 -13.96
CA ILE A 47 -19.00 -44.94 -13.23
C ILE A 47 -20.33 -44.19 -13.47
N GLY A 48 -20.26 -42.90 -13.78
CA GLY A 48 -21.40 -41.99 -13.96
C GLY A 48 -21.41 -40.86 -12.94
N TYR A 49 -21.91 -39.68 -13.33
CA TYR A 49 -22.03 -38.51 -12.45
C TYR A 49 -23.11 -38.67 -11.38
N ASP A 50 -24.06 -39.57 -11.62
CA ASP A 50 -25.20 -39.82 -10.72
C ASP A 50 -24.88 -40.91 -9.68
N ALA A 51 -23.71 -41.56 -9.80
CA ALA A 51 -23.33 -42.72 -9.01
C ALA A 51 -23.03 -42.39 -7.55
N MET A 52 -22.33 -41.27 -7.30
CA MET A 52 -21.88 -40.87 -5.96
C MET A 52 -21.69 -39.35 -5.93
N LYS A 53 -22.15 -38.70 -4.86
CA LYS A 53 -21.91 -37.26 -4.66
C LYS A 53 -20.46 -37.00 -4.28
N TYR A 54 -19.92 -35.83 -4.64
CA TYR A 54 -18.56 -35.42 -4.28
C TYR A 54 -18.28 -35.54 -2.78
N SER A 55 -19.23 -35.15 -1.91
CA SER A 55 -19.06 -35.24 -0.45
C SER A 55 -18.94 -36.67 0.07
N GLU A 56 -19.59 -37.63 -0.57
CA GLU A 56 -19.47 -39.06 -0.22
C GLU A 56 -18.14 -39.63 -0.73
N PHE A 57 -17.75 -39.28 -1.96
CA PHE A 57 -16.45 -39.60 -2.52
C PHE A 57 -15.31 -39.09 -1.62
N GLU A 58 -15.36 -37.82 -1.24
CA GLU A 58 -14.36 -37.16 -0.39
C GLU A 58 -14.25 -37.83 0.97
N PHE A 59 -15.38 -38.12 1.61
CA PHE A 59 -15.44 -38.81 2.89
C PHE A 59 -14.71 -40.17 2.84
N TRP A 60 -15.05 -41.01 1.87
CA TRP A 60 -14.44 -42.34 1.75
C TRP A 60 -12.96 -42.25 1.38
N PHE A 61 -12.59 -41.30 0.52
CA PHE A 61 -11.20 -41.08 0.14
C PHE A 61 -10.34 -40.71 1.35
N TYR A 62 -10.78 -39.80 2.20
CA TYR A 62 -10.08 -39.45 3.44
C TYR A 62 -10.02 -40.62 4.43
N ARG A 63 -11.08 -41.43 4.56
CA ARG A 63 -11.00 -42.65 5.38
C ARG A 63 -9.92 -43.62 4.91
N PHE A 64 -9.77 -43.80 3.60
CA PHE A 64 -8.73 -44.67 3.05
C PHE A 64 -7.33 -44.08 3.24
N LEU A 65 -7.18 -42.76 3.20
CA LEU A 65 -5.95 -42.05 3.58
C LEU A 65 -5.58 -42.32 5.03
N ASP A 66 -6.56 -42.29 5.94
CA ASP A 66 -6.38 -42.60 7.37
C ASP A 66 -6.18 -44.11 7.64
N GLY A 67 -6.16 -44.96 6.61
CA GLY A 67 -5.93 -46.40 6.72
C GLY A 67 -7.17 -47.21 7.14
N VAL A 68 -8.37 -46.61 7.08
CA VAL A 68 -9.62 -47.25 7.48
C VAL A 68 -10.36 -47.79 6.26
N TYR A 69 -10.33 -49.11 6.06
CA TYR A 69 -10.84 -49.79 4.85
C TYR A 69 -12.18 -50.53 5.04
N ASP A 70 -12.89 -50.29 6.14
CA ASP A 70 -14.21 -50.90 6.37
C ASP A 70 -15.27 -50.29 5.43
N LEU A 71 -15.58 -50.99 4.33
CA LEU A 71 -16.54 -50.56 3.31
C LEU A 71 -18.00 -50.73 3.75
N THR A 72 -18.24 -51.45 4.85
CA THR A 72 -19.58 -51.64 5.43
C THR A 72 -19.94 -50.53 6.40
N TYR A 73 -19.00 -49.64 6.73
CA TYR A 73 -19.27 -48.51 7.60
C TYR A 73 -20.46 -47.70 7.10
N GLU A 74 -21.47 -47.59 7.95
CA GLU A 74 -22.59 -46.70 7.76
C GLU A 74 -22.29 -45.38 8.46
N ARG A 75 -22.39 -44.30 7.70
CA ARG A 75 -22.24 -42.97 8.25
C ARG A 75 -23.46 -42.69 9.11
N ASP A 76 -23.20 -42.32 10.36
CA ASP A 76 -24.19 -41.69 11.20
C ASP A 76 -24.70 -40.42 10.51
N GLU A 77 -25.90 -40.48 9.95
CA GLU A 77 -26.54 -39.38 9.22
C GLU A 77 -26.85 -38.20 10.16
N ASP A 78 -26.98 -38.46 11.46
CA ASP A 78 -27.23 -37.44 12.48
C ASP A 78 -25.95 -36.70 12.89
N LYS A 79 -24.78 -37.25 12.55
CA LYS A 79 -23.49 -36.62 12.87
C LYS A 79 -23.22 -35.46 11.92
N LYS A 80 -23.39 -34.24 12.42
CA LYS A 80 -23.11 -32.99 11.69
C LYS A 80 -21.71 -33.02 11.06
N ILE A 81 -21.67 -32.73 9.76
CA ILE A 81 -20.43 -32.46 9.02
C ILE A 81 -20.09 -31.00 9.27
N TYR A 82 -18.90 -30.74 9.82
CA TYR A 82 -18.44 -29.37 9.99
C TYR A 82 -17.85 -28.88 8.68
N GLU A 83 -18.46 -27.85 8.10
CA GLU A 83 -17.86 -27.08 7.03
C GLU A 83 -16.97 -25.98 7.61
N LEU A 84 -16.08 -25.41 6.79
CA LEU A 84 -15.29 -24.25 7.21
C LEU A 84 -16.19 -23.07 7.67
N ALA A 85 -17.41 -22.97 7.11
CA ALA A 85 -18.39 -21.97 7.49
C ALA A 85 -19.05 -22.22 8.87
N ASP A 86 -18.97 -23.44 9.41
CA ASP A 86 -19.44 -23.76 10.76
C ASP A 86 -18.44 -23.35 11.85
N MET A 87 -17.23 -22.92 11.45
CA MET A 87 -16.21 -22.50 12.39
C MET A 87 -16.64 -21.24 13.16
N PRO A 88 -16.37 -21.17 14.48
CA PRO A 88 -16.59 -19.95 15.26
C PRO A 88 -15.95 -18.72 14.62
N LEU A 89 -16.69 -17.60 14.60
CA LEU A 89 -16.30 -16.37 13.90
C LEU A 89 -14.99 -15.76 14.42
N ASP A 90 -14.68 -15.95 15.68
CA ASP A 90 -13.44 -15.52 16.34
C ASP A 90 -12.20 -16.28 15.81
N ILE A 91 -12.33 -17.59 15.58
CA ILE A 91 -11.28 -18.40 14.96
C ILE A 91 -11.12 -18.01 13.49
N LEU A 92 -12.23 -17.87 12.74
CA LEU A 92 -12.21 -17.41 11.35
C LEU A 92 -11.57 -16.01 11.23
N SER A 93 -11.87 -15.10 12.16
CA SER A 93 -11.28 -13.75 12.18
C SER A 93 -9.77 -13.82 12.41
N SER A 94 -9.33 -14.72 13.29
CA SER A 94 -7.91 -14.99 13.52
C SER A 94 -7.23 -15.52 12.27
N ILE A 95 -7.84 -16.46 11.53
CA ILE A 95 -7.31 -16.95 10.25
C ILE A 95 -7.18 -15.82 9.24
N VAL A 96 -8.26 -15.05 9.02
CA VAL A 96 -8.28 -13.93 8.07
C VAL A 96 -7.21 -12.89 8.41
N LYS A 97 -6.91 -12.67 9.70
CA LYS A 97 -5.85 -11.76 10.13
C LYS A 97 -4.47 -12.15 9.57
N TYR A 98 -4.19 -13.44 9.40
CA TYR A 98 -2.93 -13.95 8.84
C TYR A 98 -2.94 -14.05 7.31
N LEU A 99 -4.11 -13.95 6.67
CA LEU A 99 -4.21 -13.91 5.21
C LEU A 99 -3.82 -12.53 4.69
N ASP A 100 -3.01 -12.51 3.63
CA ASP A 100 -2.76 -11.29 2.88
C ASP A 100 -3.99 -10.89 2.05
N MET A 101 -3.91 -9.73 1.39
CA MET A 101 -5.01 -9.19 0.60
C MET A 101 -5.50 -10.16 -0.50
N TYR A 102 -4.60 -10.83 -1.20
CA TYR A 102 -4.98 -11.69 -2.33
C TYR A 102 -5.56 -13.01 -1.85
N ASP A 103 -5.03 -13.56 -0.76
CA ASP A 103 -5.58 -14.74 -0.10
C ASP A 103 -6.96 -14.43 0.49
N ARG A 104 -7.16 -13.23 1.06
CA ARG A 104 -8.49 -12.74 1.48
C ARG A 104 -9.46 -12.62 0.31
N LEU A 105 -9.00 -12.09 -0.83
CA LEU A 105 -9.80 -11.99 -2.05
C LEU A 105 -10.13 -13.37 -2.63
N ALA A 106 -9.20 -14.31 -2.58
CA ALA A 106 -9.43 -15.70 -2.97
C ALA A 106 -10.47 -16.35 -2.06
N LEU A 107 -10.35 -16.17 -0.74
CA LEU A 107 -11.34 -16.62 0.24
C LEU A 107 -12.71 -16.00 0.00
N ALA A 108 -12.79 -14.70 -0.28
CA ALA A 108 -14.04 -14.01 -0.60
C ALA A 108 -14.70 -14.52 -1.90
N LYS A 109 -13.95 -15.17 -2.79
CA LYS A 109 -14.48 -15.76 -4.03
C LYS A 109 -15.02 -17.18 -3.84
N THR A 110 -14.77 -17.84 -2.71
CA THR A 110 -15.22 -19.23 -2.49
C THR A 110 -16.69 -19.32 -2.10
N SER A 111 -17.23 -18.34 -1.36
CA SER A 111 -18.65 -18.33 -0.97
C SER A 111 -19.17 -16.92 -0.68
N ARG A 112 -20.50 -16.75 -0.73
CA ARG A 112 -21.16 -15.49 -0.33
C ARG A 112 -20.94 -15.18 1.16
N SER A 113 -20.89 -16.21 2.00
CA SER A 113 -20.64 -16.06 3.44
C SER A 113 -19.24 -15.49 3.69
N PHE A 114 -18.20 -16.09 3.08
CA PHE A 114 -16.84 -15.59 3.19
C PHE A 114 -16.66 -14.22 2.57
N LYS A 115 -17.32 -13.93 1.45
CA LYS A 115 -17.32 -12.58 0.86
C LYS A 115 -17.80 -11.53 1.87
N ASN A 116 -18.93 -11.77 2.51
CA ASN A 116 -19.49 -10.86 3.50
C ASN A 116 -18.62 -10.79 4.75
N PHE A 117 -18.10 -11.93 5.22
CA PHE A 117 -17.21 -11.99 6.37
C PHE A 117 -15.93 -11.18 6.14
N VAL A 118 -15.20 -11.44 5.05
CA VAL A 118 -13.97 -10.71 4.70
C VAL A 118 -14.23 -9.21 4.58
N ALA A 119 -15.37 -8.80 3.97
CA ALA A 119 -15.73 -7.38 3.85
C ALA A 119 -15.94 -6.68 5.21
N THR A 120 -16.23 -7.43 6.27
CA THR A 120 -16.37 -6.89 7.63
C THR A 120 -15.04 -6.78 8.38
N GLN A 121 -13.99 -7.46 7.93
CA GLN A 121 -12.70 -7.48 8.61
C GLN A 121 -11.83 -6.29 8.18
N LYS A 122 -11.12 -5.68 9.13
CA LYS A 122 -10.12 -4.65 8.80
C LYS A 122 -8.89 -5.28 8.15
N SER A 123 -8.32 -4.59 7.18
CA SER A 123 -7.03 -4.96 6.59
C SER A 123 -6.03 -3.85 6.87
N PHE A 124 -4.87 -4.21 7.43
CA PHE A 124 -3.81 -3.27 7.76
C PHE A 124 -2.60 -3.58 6.89
N HIS A 125 -2.12 -2.57 6.17
CA HIS A 125 -0.97 -2.67 5.28
C HIS A 125 0.05 -1.60 5.65
N LYS A 126 1.34 -1.96 5.58
CA LYS A 126 2.41 -1.03 5.87
C LYS A 126 2.57 -0.03 4.74
N LYS A 127 2.50 -0.51 3.50
CA LYS A 127 2.79 0.34 2.36
C LYS A 127 1.99 -0.03 1.12
N LEU A 128 1.31 0.96 0.57
CA LEU A 128 0.86 0.98 -0.81
C LEU A 128 1.78 1.93 -1.57
N ALA A 129 2.39 1.47 -2.65
CA ALA A 129 3.16 2.33 -3.53
C ALA A 129 2.71 2.14 -4.97
N ILE A 130 2.59 3.24 -5.71
CA ILE A 130 2.44 3.25 -7.15
C ILE A 130 3.53 4.12 -7.76
N GLU A 131 4.15 3.61 -8.82
CA GLU A 131 5.20 4.29 -9.56
C GLU A 131 4.92 4.20 -11.05
N PHE A 132 4.66 5.34 -11.66
CA PHE A 132 4.55 5.47 -13.11
C PHE A 132 5.89 5.90 -13.69
N ASN A 133 6.35 5.12 -14.67
CA ASN A 133 7.52 5.35 -15.50
C ASN A 133 7.08 5.54 -16.97
N ARG A 134 8.03 5.89 -17.84
CA ARG A 134 7.78 6.18 -19.26
C ARG A 134 7.02 5.07 -20.00
N SER A 135 7.34 3.82 -19.73
CA SER A 135 6.77 2.65 -20.43
C SER A 135 6.24 1.59 -19.47
N SER A 136 6.12 1.90 -18.19
CA SER A 136 5.66 0.95 -17.18
C SER A 136 4.98 1.61 -16.00
N ALA A 137 4.17 0.83 -15.31
CA ALA A 137 3.60 1.17 -14.02
C ALA A 137 3.88 0.04 -13.03
N ASP A 138 4.29 0.40 -11.84
CA ASP A 138 4.56 -0.52 -10.74
C ASP A 138 3.62 -0.21 -9.58
N ILE A 139 2.86 -1.21 -9.14
CA ILE A 139 1.99 -1.09 -7.99
C ILE A 139 2.43 -2.15 -7.00
N SER A 140 2.71 -1.75 -5.77
CA SER A 140 3.02 -2.68 -4.69
C SER A 140 2.14 -2.43 -3.49
N LEU A 141 1.67 -3.51 -2.90
CA LEU A 141 1.02 -3.51 -1.61
C LEU A 141 1.70 -4.56 -0.73
N ASP A 142 2.45 -4.08 0.26
CA ASP A 142 3.38 -4.89 1.04
C ASP A 142 4.27 -5.78 0.15
N ASN A 143 4.05 -7.11 0.17
CA ASN A 143 4.86 -8.08 -0.56
C ASN A 143 4.29 -8.46 -1.94
N HIS A 144 3.17 -7.86 -2.35
CA HIS A 144 2.57 -8.10 -3.66
C HIS A 144 2.91 -6.98 -4.61
N ARG A 145 3.23 -7.36 -5.85
CA ARG A 145 3.61 -6.42 -6.89
C ARG A 145 2.84 -6.72 -8.17
N ILE A 146 2.29 -5.67 -8.77
CA ILE A 146 1.73 -5.65 -10.11
C ILE A 146 2.66 -4.78 -10.93
N TYR A 147 3.23 -5.36 -11.98
CA TYR A 147 4.10 -4.66 -12.90
C TYR A 147 3.47 -4.68 -14.29
N ILE A 148 3.21 -3.49 -14.82
CA ILE A 148 2.52 -3.26 -16.09
C ILE A 148 3.54 -2.65 -17.04
N THR A 149 3.71 -3.22 -18.22
CA THR A 149 4.62 -2.69 -19.25
C THR A 149 3.89 -2.47 -20.56
N ASN A 150 4.24 -1.38 -21.23
CA ASN A 150 3.82 -1.12 -22.60
C ASN A 150 4.76 -1.87 -23.57
N SER A 151 4.20 -2.56 -24.55
CA SER A 151 4.91 -3.19 -25.65
C SER A 151 4.11 -2.95 -26.93
N GLU A 152 4.65 -2.11 -27.82
CA GLU A 152 4.10 -1.85 -29.15
C GLU A 152 2.62 -1.37 -29.18
N GLY A 153 2.16 -0.69 -28.12
CA GLY A 153 0.79 -0.18 -28.00
C GLY A 153 -0.14 -1.08 -27.20
N ASP A 154 0.33 -2.26 -26.80
CA ASP A 154 -0.35 -3.17 -25.89
C ASP A 154 0.24 -3.13 -24.47
N CYS A 155 -0.56 -3.55 -23.50
CA CYS A 155 -0.15 -3.66 -22.10
C CYS A 155 0.02 -5.11 -21.67
N HIS A 156 1.22 -5.42 -21.16
CA HIS A 156 1.48 -6.65 -20.42
C HIS A 156 1.37 -6.38 -18.92
N ILE A 157 0.43 -7.05 -18.28
CA ILE A 157 0.27 -7.02 -16.82
C ILE A 157 0.94 -8.28 -16.28
N SER A 158 1.85 -8.13 -15.34
CA SER A 158 2.43 -9.23 -14.58
C SER A 158 2.14 -9.00 -13.09
N SER A 159 1.59 -10.01 -12.41
CA SER A 159 1.27 -9.94 -10.99
C SER A 159 1.73 -11.21 -10.29
N GLY A 160 2.30 -11.07 -9.09
CA GLY A 160 2.78 -12.22 -8.36
C GLY A 160 3.22 -11.96 -6.93
N LYS A 161 3.43 -13.07 -6.23
CA LYS A 161 4.03 -13.17 -4.89
C LYS A 161 5.19 -14.15 -5.01
N ASN A 162 6.40 -13.76 -4.58
CA ASN A 162 7.57 -14.65 -4.42
C ASN A 162 7.62 -15.78 -5.48
N TYR A 163 7.85 -15.44 -6.75
CA TYR A 163 8.06 -16.36 -7.90
C TYR A 163 6.84 -16.93 -8.65
N LEU A 164 5.59 -16.78 -8.16
CA LEU A 164 4.39 -17.15 -8.95
C LEU A 164 3.88 -15.93 -9.74
N GLN A 165 4.22 -15.85 -11.03
CA GLN A 165 3.87 -14.72 -11.88
C GLN A 165 2.74 -15.10 -12.84
N LYS A 166 1.58 -14.43 -12.72
CA LYS A 166 0.52 -14.47 -13.74
C LYS A 166 0.75 -13.32 -14.69
N SER A 167 0.70 -13.58 -16.00
CA SER A 167 0.74 -12.55 -17.03
C SER A 167 -0.58 -12.47 -17.80
N LYS A 168 -0.94 -11.26 -18.21
CA LYS A 168 -2.11 -10.98 -19.04
C LYS A 168 -1.77 -9.90 -20.07
N LEU A 169 -2.16 -10.11 -21.32
CA LEU A 169 -2.08 -9.11 -22.38
C LEU A 169 -3.39 -8.33 -22.47
N MET A 170 -3.30 -7.01 -22.60
CA MET A 170 -4.40 -6.08 -22.81
C MET A 170 -4.12 -5.27 -24.08
N GLN A 171 -4.97 -5.41 -25.10
CA GLN A 171 -4.74 -4.77 -26.39
C GLN A 171 -5.20 -3.30 -26.39
N GLY A 172 -4.36 -2.40 -26.91
CA GLY A 172 -4.70 -0.99 -27.13
C GLY A 172 -4.97 -0.14 -25.87
N VAL A 173 -4.56 -0.61 -24.68
CA VAL A 173 -4.66 0.13 -23.42
C VAL A 173 -3.26 0.61 -23.02
N SER A 174 -3.14 1.84 -22.53
CA SER A 174 -1.86 2.37 -22.03
C SER A 174 -1.58 1.91 -20.59
N HIS A 175 -0.29 1.84 -20.23
CA HIS A 175 0.13 1.31 -18.92
C HIS A 175 -0.32 2.20 -17.76
N TRP A 176 -0.46 3.52 -17.98
CA TRP A 176 -0.97 4.43 -16.95
C TRP A 176 -2.46 4.23 -16.70
N LYS A 177 -3.29 4.07 -17.74
CA LYS A 177 -4.72 3.81 -17.59
C LYS A 177 -4.94 2.52 -16.82
N GLN A 178 -4.27 1.45 -17.24
CA GLN A 178 -4.32 0.18 -16.53
C GLN A 178 -3.82 0.32 -15.09
N GLY A 179 -2.72 1.06 -14.85
CA GLY A 179 -2.20 1.26 -13.50
C GLY A 179 -3.16 2.01 -12.58
N ILE A 180 -3.89 3.01 -13.09
CA ILE A 180 -4.92 3.73 -12.33
C ILE A 180 -6.12 2.82 -12.05
N GLU A 181 -6.55 2.00 -13.01
CA GLU A 181 -7.63 1.02 -12.81
C GLU A 181 -7.27 -0.02 -11.74
N GLU A 182 -6.05 -0.58 -11.80
CA GLU A 182 -5.55 -1.53 -10.80
C GLU A 182 -5.45 -0.86 -9.42
N LEU A 183 -4.92 0.36 -9.33
CA LEU A 183 -4.91 1.15 -8.10
C LEU A 183 -6.33 1.36 -7.56
N ALA A 184 -7.28 1.78 -8.42
CA ALA A 184 -8.67 1.99 -8.03
C ALA A 184 -9.30 0.69 -7.49
N SER A 185 -8.94 -0.46 -8.06
CA SER A 185 -9.43 -1.77 -7.60
C SER A 185 -8.92 -2.09 -6.18
N ILE A 186 -7.66 -1.78 -5.87
CA ILE A 186 -7.05 -1.96 -4.55
C ILE A 186 -7.68 -1.00 -3.55
N LEU A 187 -7.84 0.27 -3.93
CA LEU A 187 -8.41 1.30 -3.07
C LEU A 187 -9.90 1.09 -2.77
N LYS A 188 -10.64 0.36 -3.62
CA LYS A 188 -12.04 -0.02 -3.37
C LYS A 188 -12.19 -1.14 -2.33
N LEU A 189 -11.09 -1.70 -1.83
CA LEU A 189 -11.17 -2.80 -0.88
C LEU A 189 -11.71 -2.34 0.47
N PRO A 190 -12.65 -3.10 1.06
CA PRO A 190 -13.36 -2.66 2.25
C PRO A 190 -12.42 -2.61 3.47
N LYS A 191 -12.59 -1.57 4.29
CA LYS A 191 -11.88 -1.38 5.57
C LYS A 191 -10.35 -1.45 5.45
N LEU A 192 -9.83 -0.96 4.32
CA LEU A 192 -8.40 -0.84 4.06
C LEU A 192 -7.77 0.27 4.91
N HIS A 193 -6.78 -0.09 5.71
CA HIS A 193 -5.95 0.84 6.50
C HIS A 193 -4.51 0.72 6.01
N ILE A 194 -3.90 1.84 5.64
CA ILE A 194 -2.57 1.92 5.07
C ILE A 194 -1.75 2.88 5.92
N GLU A 195 -0.58 2.42 6.38
CA GLU A 195 0.36 3.29 7.11
C GLU A 195 0.98 4.32 6.16
N GLU A 196 1.54 3.89 5.03
CA GLU A 196 2.09 4.80 4.01
C GLU A 196 1.50 4.55 2.61
N PHE A 197 0.93 5.58 2.00
CA PHE A 197 0.61 5.61 0.57
C PHE A 197 1.63 6.47 -0.18
N SER A 198 2.42 5.86 -1.04
CA SER A 198 3.40 6.52 -1.90
C SER A 198 2.93 6.56 -3.35
N PHE A 199 2.84 7.75 -3.93
CA PHE A 199 2.50 7.96 -5.33
C PHE A 199 3.68 8.62 -6.05
N LYS A 200 4.22 7.96 -7.06
CA LYS A 200 5.37 8.44 -7.81
C LYS A 200 5.03 8.52 -9.29
N LEU A 201 5.38 9.66 -9.87
CA LEU A 201 5.13 9.97 -11.27
C LEU A 201 6.43 10.51 -11.85
N PHE A 202 7.25 9.60 -12.36
CA PHE A 202 8.55 9.90 -12.94
C PHE A 202 8.45 10.01 -14.46
N CYS A 203 8.67 11.21 -14.99
CA CYS A 203 8.79 11.45 -16.42
C CYS A 203 10.15 12.14 -16.67
N TYR A 204 11.14 11.42 -17.19
CA TYR A 204 12.53 11.89 -17.26
C TYR A 204 12.95 12.54 -18.59
N ASP A 205 12.05 12.69 -19.57
CA ASP A 205 12.38 13.30 -20.87
C ASP A 205 11.62 14.62 -21.13
N LYS A 206 11.84 15.25 -22.29
CA LYS A 206 11.44 16.64 -22.65
C LYS A 206 10.05 17.08 -22.12
N PRO A 207 9.91 18.31 -21.57
CA PRO A 207 8.69 18.78 -20.90
C PRO A 207 7.41 18.72 -21.74
N GLU A 208 7.52 18.90 -23.06
CA GLU A 208 6.39 19.17 -23.94
C GLU A 208 5.54 17.93 -24.26
N ASP A 209 6.15 16.73 -24.37
CA ASP A 209 5.41 15.47 -24.56
C ASP A 209 4.81 14.95 -23.25
N ASN A 210 5.38 15.35 -22.10
CA ASN A 210 4.98 14.86 -20.78
C ASN A 210 3.71 15.53 -20.24
N LEU A 211 3.51 16.83 -20.49
CA LEU A 211 2.40 17.58 -19.89
C LEU A 211 1.03 17.00 -20.28
N LYS A 212 0.88 16.56 -21.54
CA LYS A 212 -0.36 15.94 -22.01
C LYS A 212 -0.62 14.59 -21.35
N THR A 213 0.39 13.73 -21.25
CA THR A 213 0.27 12.42 -20.59
C THR A 213 0.05 12.54 -19.08
N LEU A 214 0.62 13.56 -18.44
CA LEU A 214 0.44 13.83 -17.01
C LEU A 214 -0.95 14.39 -16.70
N ASP A 215 -1.50 15.24 -17.56
CA ASP A 215 -2.87 15.72 -17.41
C ASP A 215 -3.90 14.63 -17.71
N GLU A 216 -3.68 13.79 -18.72
CA GLU A 216 -4.51 12.61 -18.97
C GLU A 216 -4.48 11.64 -17.78
N ALA A 217 -3.30 11.37 -17.20
CA ALA A 217 -3.20 10.55 -15.99
C ALA A 217 -3.90 11.22 -14.79
N ALA A 218 -3.77 12.54 -14.63
CA ALA A 218 -4.42 13.28 -13.56
C ALA A 218 -5.95 13.34 -13.72
N ASP A 219 -6.45 13.36 -14.95
CA ASP A 219 -7.89 13.30 -15.26
C ASP A 219 -8.43 11.89 -15.02
N GLU A 220 -7.69 10.83 -15.34
CA GLU A 220 -8.07 9.45 -14.99
C GLU A 220 -8.12 9.23 -13.46
N LEU A 221 -7.33 9.97 -12.67
CA LEU A 221 -7.45 9.96 -11.20
C LEU A 221 -8.79 10.52 -10.69
N GLU A 222 -9.57 11.22 -11.52
CA GLU A 222 -10.94 11.63 -11.16
C GLU A 222 -11.83 10.43 -10.85
N THR A 223 -11.56 9.27 -11.46
CA THR A 223 -12.28 8.02 -11.17
C THR A 223 -12.16 7.61 -9.69
N LEU A 224 -11.09 8.02 -9.02
CA LEU A 224 -10.86 7.75 -7.59
C LEU A 224 -11.79 8.55 -6.68
N LYS A 225 -12.41 9.65 -7.15
CA LYS A 225 -13.35 10.45 -6.33
C LYS A 225 -14.56 9.66 -5.84
N SER A 226 -14.89 8.57 -6.52
CA SER A 226 -15.97 7.65 -6.11
C SER A 226 -15.60 6.79 -4.88
N ILE A 227 -14.32 6.75 -4.51
CA ILE A 227 -13.79 5.96 -3.40
C ILE A 227 -13.97 6.76 -2.10
N GLN A 228 -14.71 6.20 -1.15
CA GLN A 228 -14.95 6.87 0.13
C GLN A 228 -13.73 6.79 1.07
N GLN A 229 -13.27 7.96 1.52
CA GLN A 229 -12.36 8.24 2.64
C GLN A 229 -11.52 7.06 3.18
N LEU A 230 -10.40 6.81 2.50
CA LEU A 230 -9.40 5.82 2.85
C LEU A 230 -8.66 6.17 4.15
N HIS A 231 -8.40 5.15 4.97
CA HIS A 231 -7.63 5.29 6.21
C HIS A 231 -6.12 5.20 5.90
N VAL A 232 -5.54 6.31 5.43
CA VAL A 232 -4.10 6.45 5.15
C VAL A 232 -3.45 7.35 6.20
N GLU A 233 -2.43 6.88 6.91
CA GLU A 233 -1.76 7.67 7.95
C GLU A 233 -0.74 8.68 7.37
N LYS A 234 0.04 8.23 6.39
CA LYS A 234 1.05 9.03 5.71
C LYS A 234 0.87 9.00 4.20
N PHE A 235 0.83 10.16 3.57
CA PHE A 235 0.81 10.31 2.12
C PHE A 235 2.11 10.92 1.60
N VAL A 236 2.71 10.27 0.60
CA VAL A 236 3.98 10.69 0.01
C VAL A 236 3.78 10.80 -1.50
N ILE A 237 4.11 11.95 -2.09
CA ILE A 237 4.03 12.14 -3.54
C ILE A 237 5.36 12.62 -4.12
N TYR A 238 5.73 12.03 -5.26
CA TYR A 238 6.81 12.49 -6.13
C TYR A 238 6.19 12.76 -7.50
N ALA A 239 6.12 14.03 -7.91
CA ALA A 239 5.53 14.43 -9.17
C ALA A 239 6.13 15.75 -9.63
N HIS A 240 6.01 16.08 -10.92
CA HIS A 240 6.51 17.36 -11.44
C HIS A 240 5.71 18.56 -10.94
N TYR A 241 4.39 18.40 -10.76
CA TYR A 241 3.48 19.46 -10.31
C TYR A 241 2.41 18.94 -9.33
N LEU A 242 1.72 19.86 -8.65
CA LEU A 242 0.89 19.55 -7.48
C LEU A 242 -0.49 18.94 -7.82
N LYS A 243 -0.97 19.06 -9.06
CA LYS A 243 -2.31 18.63 -9.49
C LYS A 243 -2.63 17.17 -9.12
N PRO A 244 -1.76 16.16 -9.31
CA PRO A 244 -2.06 14.78 -8.91
C PRO A 244 -2.32 14.63 -7.40
N ALA A 245 -1.60 15.37 -6.55
CA ALA A 245 -1.86 15.38 -5.11
C ALA A 245 -3.28 15.90 -4.80
N LEU A 246 -3.70 16.97 -5.48
CA LEU A 246 -5.04 17.56 -5.31
C LEU A 246 -6.17 16.61 -5.74
N ARG A 247 -5.89 15.65 -6.62
CA ARG A 247 -6.86 14.60 -7.01
C ARG A 247 -6.91 13.43 -6.03
N ILE A 248 -5.78 13.08 -5.44
CA ILE A 248 -5.67 11.93 -4.53
C ILE A 248 -6.12 12.28 -3.10
N LEU A 249 -5.71 13.45 -2.59
CA LEU A 249 -5.99 13.88 -1.21
C LEU A 249 -7.48 13.79 -0.82
N PRO A 250 -8.45 14.20 -1.67
CA PRO A 250 -9.88 14.07 -1.36
C PRO A 250 -10.33 12.63 -1.04
N CYS A 251 -9.63 11.63 -1.56
CA CYS A 251 -9.91 10.22 -1.31
C CYS A 251 -9.42 9.76 0.08
N LEU A 252 -8.57 10.55 0.75
CA LEU A 252 -7.96 10.22 2.04
C LEU A 252 -8.78 10.84 3.18
N LYS A 253 -9.02 10.06 4.23
CA LYS A 253 -9.82 10.49 5.38
C LYS A 253 -9.10 11.62 6.17
N PRO A 254 -9.69 12.82 6.29
CA PRO A 254 -9.17 13.86 7.16
C PRO A 254 -9.06 13.38 8.61
N GLY A 255 -8.02 13.82 9.32
CA GLY A 255 -7.78 13.46 10.72
C GLY A 255 -7.19 12.07 10.93
N TYR A 256 -7.37 11.14 9.97
CA TYR A 256 -6.58 9.91 9.92
C TYR A 256 -5.24 10.13 9.20
N LEU A 257 -5.24 10.96 8.14
CA LEU A 257 -4.01 11.43 7.50
C LEU A 257 -3.26 12.39 8.44
N THR A 258 -2.23 11.89 9.11
CA THR A 258 -1.42 12.66 10.05
C THR A 258 -0.22 13.31 9.38
N SER A 259 0.28 12.73 8.29
CA SER A 259 1.55 13.11 7.68
C SER A 259 1.46 13.22 6.16
N MET A 260 2.03 14.28 5.59
CA MET A 260 2.14 14.49 4.14
C MET A 260 3.57 14.84 3.76
N TYR A 261 4.08 14.28 2.66
CA TYR A 261 5.40 14.63 2.11
C TYR A 261 5.34 14.81 0.59
N PHE A 262 5.65 16.01 0.10
CA PHE A 262 5.52 16.36 -1.32
C PHE A 262 6.88 16.70 -1.94
N ASN A 263 7.40 15.83 -2.80
CA ASN A 263 8.53 16.16 -3.66
C ASN A 263 8.00 16.62 -5.02
N VAL A 264 7.81 17.93 -5.16
CA VAL A 264 7.16 18.56 -6.30
C VAL A 264 7.93 19.84 -6.66
N PRO A 265 8.94 19.76 -7.55
CA PRO A 265 9.87 20.86 -7.78
C PRO A 265 9.18 22.09 -8.37
N ASP A 266 8.18 21.89 -9.26
CA ASP A 266 7.43 22.96 -9.88
C ASP A 266 6.00 22.97 -9.34
N SER A 267 5.56 24.06 -8.72
CA SER A 267 4.14 24.25 -8.42
C SER A 267 3.70 25.63 -8.85
N THR A 268 2.41 25.88 -8.88
CA THR A 268 1.88 27.23 -9.12
C THR A 268 1.21 27.72 -7.85
N PRO A 269 1.25 29.04 -7.54
CA PRO A 269 0.61 29.59 -6.35
C PRO A 269 -0.86 29.19 -6.21
N CYS A 270 -1.60 29.10 -7.32
CA CYS A 270 -3.02 28.72 -7.30
C CYS A 270 -3.27 27.30 -6.78
N HIS A 271 -2.41 26.32 -7.09
CA HIS A 271 -2.56 24.95 -6.59
C HIS A 271 -2.25 24.86 -5.09
N LEU A 272 -1.34 25.70 -4.57
CA LEU A 272 -1.06 25.78 -3.14
C LEU A 272 -2.24 26.36 -2.37
N GLU A 273 -2.90 27.38 -2.91
CA GLU A 273 -4.13 27.93 -2.30
C GLU A 273 -5.28 26.91 -2.26
N GLU A 274 -5.38 26.03 -3.25
CA GLU A 274 -6.35 24.94 -3.23
C GLU A 274 -6.00 23.91 -2.13
N LEU A 275 -4.73 23.53 -2.04
CA LEU A 275 -4.22 22.60 -1.04
C LEU A 275 -4.55 23.03 0.39
N VAL A 276 -4.27 24.29 0.75
CA VAL A 276 -4.46 24.78 2.13
C VAL A 276 -5.93 24.83 2.57
N LYS A 277 -6.86 24.84 1.61
CA LYS A 277 -8.31 24.83 1.86
C LYS A 277 -8.83 23.43 2.19
N MET A 278 -8.08 22.37 1.92
CA MET A 278 -8.49 20.98 2.13
C MET A 278 -8.53 20.60 3.62
N GLU A 279 -9.48 19.77 4.01
CA GLU A 279 -9.58 19.26 5.38
C GLU A 279 -8.39 18.37 5.77
N GLN A 280 -7.83 17.64 4.80
CA GLN A 280 -6.61 16.85 4.94
C GLN A 280 -5.45 17.74 5.40
N TRP A 281 -5.27 18.90 4.77
CA TRP A 281 -4.27 19.88 5.17
C TRP A 281 -4.54 20.46 6.56
N LYS A 282 -5.80 20.82 6.82
CA LYS A 282 -6.23 21.41 8.10
C LYS A 282 -6.24 20.43 9.28
N GLN A 283 -6.03 19.13 9.08
CA GLN A 283 -6.02 18.15 10.18
C GLN A 283 -4.71 17.39 10.29
N ALA A 284 -3.86 17.41 9.27
CA ALA A 284 -2.52 16.84 9.34
C ALA A 284 -1.64 17.53 10.40
N LYS A 285 -0.69 16.76 10.94
CA LYS A 285 0.25 17.15 12.00
C LYS A 285 1.66 17.33 11.49
N CYS A 286 2.05 16.53 10.51
CA CYS A 286 3.36 16.57 9.90
C CYS A 286 3.23 16.97 8.42
N PHE A 287 4.05 17.92 7.99
CA PHE A 287 4.16 18.27 6.58
C PHE A 287 5.62 18.33 6.17
N GLY A 288 5.94 17.73 5.04
CA GLY A 288 7.23 17.89 4.42
C GLY A 288 7.11 18.16 2.94
N ALA A 289 8.11 18.86 2.41
CA ALA A 289 8.11 19.23 1.01
C ALA A 289 9.51 19.52 0.49
N ASN A 290 9.78 19.04 -0.73
CA ASN A 290 10.82 19.57 -1.59
C ASN A 290 10.11 20.36 -2.69
N ILE A 291 9.77 21.60 -2.39
CA ILE A 291 9.01 22.50 -3.26
C ILE A 291 9.78 23.82 -3.32
N ARG A 292 10.18 24.25 -4.53
CA ARG A 292 10.96 25.48 -4.74
C ARG A 292 10.24 26.76 -4.26
N LEU A 293 8.93 26.72 -4.06
CA LEU A 293 8.04 27.88 -3.90
C LEU A 293 7.57 28.20 -2.49
N LEU A 294 7.95 27.42 -1.47
CA LEU A 294 7.45 27.64 -0.10
C LEU A 294 7.91 28.97 0.54
N PHE A 295 8.81 29.69 -0.12
CA PHE A 295 9.48 30.87 0.44
C PHE A 295 8.89 32.22 0.01
N ASN A 296 7.88 32.25 -0.87
CA ASN A 296 7.15 33.48 -1.20
C ASN A 296 5.90 33.65 -0.30
N GLY A 297 6.11 33.76 1.02
CA GLY A 297 5.05 34.10 1.98
C GLY A 297 4.12 32.95 2.39
N PHE A 298 4.40 31.70 2.01
CA PHE A 298 3.54 30.54 2.32
C PHE A 298 3.70 30.02 3.77
N TRP A 299 4.70 30.50 4.52
CA TRP A 299 5.00 30.10 5.90
C TRP A 299 3.83 30.27 6.87
N HIS A 300 2.95 31.23 6.63
CA HIS A 300 1.82 31.46 7.52
C HIS A 300 0.81 30.30 7.54
N HIS A 301 0.80 29.46 6.50
CA HIS A 301 0.00 28.23 6.49
C HIS A 301 0.64 27.08 7.26
N MET A 302 1.90 27.23 7.69
CA MET A 302 2.67 26.18 8.36
C MET A 302 2.53 26.19 9.88
N TYR A 303 2.00 27.27 10.48
CA TYR A 303 1.99 27.46 11.95
C TYR A 303 1.31 26.32 12.72
N ARG A 304 0.43 25.60 12.03
CA ARG A 304 -0.39 24.53 12.59
C ARG A 304 0.35 23.20 12.76
N PHE A 305 1.41 22.95 12.00
CA PHE A 305 2.08 21.65 11.99
C PHE A 305 2.97 21.49 13.23
N GLU A 306 2.95 20.28 13.79
CA GLU A 306 3.82 19.84 14.87
C GLU A 306 5.23 19.55 14.33
N LYS A 307 5.31 18.98 13.12
CA LYS A 307 6.57 18.58 12.49
C LYS A 307 6.66 19.06 11.06
N LEU A 308 7.80 19.63 10.70
CA LEU A 308 8.09 20.14 9.37
C LEU A 308 9.37 19.54 8.80
N HIS A 309 9.39 19.28 7.49
CA HIS A 309 10.59 18.84 6.78
C HIS A 309 10.67 19.51 5.41
N PHE A 310 11.70 20.30 5.15
CA PHE A 310 11.85 20.99 3.88
C PHE A 310 13.17 20.68 3.21
N GLY A 311 13.12 20.42 1.90
CA GLY A 311 14.30 20.50 1.05
C GLY A 311 14.27 21.79 0.25
N SER A 312 15.35 22.57 0.26
CA SER A 312 15.42 23.85 -0.43
C SER A 312 16.78 24.15 -1.04
N ARG A 313 16.73 24.80 -2.20
CA ARG A 313 17.81 25.61 -2.78
C ARG A 313 17.71 27.04 -2.22
N GLY A 314 17.80 27.16 -0.90
CA GLY A 314 17.30 28.31 -0.16
C GLY A 314 18.20 29.54 -0.24
N SER A 315 17.62 30.72 0.00
CA SER A 315 18.33 31.99 0.17
C SER A 315 18.52 32.36 1.65
N VAL A 316 19.31 33.40 1.94
CA VAL A 316 19.43 33.93 3.31
C VAL A 316 18.08 34.48 3.82
N GLU A 317 17.25 35.01 2.92
CA GLU A 317 15.93 35.55 3.26
C GLU A 317 14.97 34.44 3.71
N ASP A 318 15.13 33.23 3.17
CA ASP A 318 14.36 32.06 3.56
C ASP A 318 14.61 31.68 5.01
N ILE A 319 15.88 31.76 5.43
CA ILE A 319 16.29 31.52 6.82
C ILE A 319 15.70 32.59 7.75
N ARG A 320 15.64 33.85 7.31
CA ARG A 320 14.97 34.91 8.09
C ARG A 320 13.48 34.64 8.25
N GLN A 321 12.80 34.22 7.19
CA GLN A 321 11.39 33.85 7.26
C GLN A 321 11.15 32.65 8.19
N VAL A 322 12.04 31.64 8.17
CA VAL A 322 12.00 30.52 9.12
C VAL A 322 12.14 31.03 10.55
N LYS A 323 13.12 31.89 10.83
CA LYS A 323 13.31 32.48 12.16
C LYS A 323 12.08 33.25 12.62
N GLU A 324 11.48 34.06 11.75
CA GLU A 324 10.25 34.77 12.05
C GLU A 324 9.08 33.80 12.31
N PHE A 325 8.99 32.73 11.54
CA PHE A 325 8.01 31.66 11.73
C PHE A 325 8.15 30.97 13.09
N LEU A 326 9.37 30.67 13.55
CA LEU A 326 9.63 30.06 14.85
C LEU A 326 9.06 30.91 16.00
N THR A 327 9.12 32.24 15.91
CA THR A 327 8.56 33.11 16.95
C THR A 327 7.04 33.08 17.04
N LYS A 328 6.36 32.73 15.93
CA LYS A 328 4.90 32.77 15.80
C LYS A 328 4.25 31.40 15.97
N SER A 329 4.96 30.30 15.73
CA SER A 329 4.40 28.96 15.85
C SER A 329 4.27 28.51 17.31
N SER A 330 3.05 28.18 17.75
CA SER A 330 2.79 27.56 19.06
C SER A 330 2.94 26.04 19.05
N ASN A 331 2.73 25.40 17.89
CA ASN A 331 2.59 23.94 17.81
C ASN A 331 3.87 23.23 17.37
N LEU A 332 4.81 23.95 16.76
CA LEU A 332 6.01 23.33 16.19
C LEU A 332 6.86 22.68 17.29
N GLU A 333 7.04 21.37 17.17
CA GLU A 333 7.95 20.57 17.99
C GLU A 333 9.30 20.36 17.29
N ASN A 334 9.27 20.12 15.97
CA ASN A 334 10.45 19.79 15.19
C ASN A 334 10.35 20.35 13.76
N CYS A 335 11.44 20.95 13.26
CA CYS A 335 11.59 21.31 11.85
C CYS A 335 12.96 20.86 11.33
N LYS A 336 12.98 20.16 10.18
CA LYS A 336 14.19 19.78 9.46
C LYS A 336 14.26 20.56 8.15
N ILE A 337 15.39 21.19 7.86
CA ILE A 337 15.62 21.91 6.60
C ILE A 337 16.92 21.39 5.98
N GLU A 338 16.82 20.87 4.77
CA GLU A 338 17.93 20.42 3.93
C GLU A 338 18.22 21.53 2.91
N VAL A 339 19.46 22.03 2.90
CA VAL A 339 19.91 23.14 2.05
C VAL A 339 20.82 22.60 0.94
N PHE A 340 20.41 22.77 -0.32
CA PHE A 340 20.94 22.07 -1.50
C PHE A 340 21.92 22.88 -2.39
N ASP A 341 22.42 24.04 -1.95
CA ASP A 341 23.35 24.88 -2.73
C ASP A 341 24.53 25.41 -1.86
N ASP A 342 25.52 26.07 -2.49
CA ASP A 342 26.69 26.74 -1.88
C ASP A 342 26.35 27.95 -1.00
N LEU A 343 25.19 27.96 -0.34
CA LEU A 343 24.91 29.00 0.65
C LEU A 343 25.96 28.90 1.74
N ASP A 344 26.72 29.98 1.90
CA ASP A 344 27.75 30.05 2.94
C ASP A 344 27.08 29.84 4.30
N MET A 345 27.33 28.68 4.89
CA MET A 345 26.81 28.32 6.19
C MET A 345 27.21 29.33 7.26
N ASN A 346 28.30 30.09 7.07
CA ASN A 346 28.65 31.19 7.96
C ASN A 346 27.62 32.33 7.92
N VAL A 347 27.02 32.60 6.76
CA VAL A 347 25.94 33.59 6.62
C VAL A 347 24.68 33.09 7.33
N ILE A 348 24.32 31.81 7.15
CA ILE A 348 23.19 31.19 7.88
C ILE A 348 23.42 31.23 9.39
N ARG A 349 24.63 30.89 9.86
CA ARG A 349 25.01 30.97 11.27
C ARG A 349 24.87 32.40 11.80
N HIS A 350 25.33 33.39 11.04
CA HIS A 350 25.24 34.79 11.45
C HIS A 350 23.79 35.24 11.68
N GLU A 351 22.85 34.76 10.85
CA GLU A 351 21.41 35.06 11.03
C GLU A 351 20.83 34.47 12.33
N PHE A 352 21.36 33.35 12.82
CA PHE A 352 20.96 32.75 14.10
C PHE A 352 21.72 33.32 15.32
N GLY A 353 22.78 34.10 15.09
CA GLY A 353 23.62 34.69 16.13
C GLY A 353 24.71 33.73 16.62
N ASN A 354 25.32 34.05 17.77
CA ASN A 354 26.45 33.28 18.29
C ASN A 354 26.05 31.85 18.69
N ALA A 355 26.88 30.87 18.31
CA ALA A 355 26.70 29.49 18.73
C ALA A 355 26.98 29.35 20.24
N ILE A 356 26.22 28.48 20.90
CA ILE A 356 26.37 28.16 22.33
C ILE A 356 27.26 26.93 22.50
N ARG A 357 27.25 26.03 21.51
CA ARG A 357 28.12 24.87 21.44
C ARG A 357 28.62 24.71 20.02
N GLU A 358 29.90 24.39 19.91
CA GLU A 358 30.57 24.06 18.67
C GLU A 358 31.20 22.68 18.88
N ASN A 359 30.89 21.74 17.99
CA ASN A 359 31.57 20.46 17.93
C ASN A 359 32.46 20.45 16.68
N PRO A 360 33.80 20.64 16.82
CA PRO A 360 34.71 20.66 15.70
C PRO A 360 34.74 19.33 14.94
N ASP A 361 34.62 18.20 15.66
CA ASP A 361 34.74 16.86 15.09
C ASP A 361 33.58 16.53 14.15
N THR A 362 32.38 17.07 14.43
CA THR A 362 31.18 16.86 13.61
C THR A 362 30.76 18.10 12.83
N SER A 363 31.58 19.17 12.85
CA SER A 363 31.27 20.47 12.24
C SER A 363 29.83 20.95 12.51
N THR A 364 29.37 20.72 13.74
CA THR A 364 27.99 21.00 14.16
C THR A 364 27.95 22.18 15.11
N TYR A 365 27.03 23.11 14.86
CA TYR A 365 26.89 24.37 15.59
C TYR A 365 25.49 24.43 16.19
N THR A 366 25.40 24.65 17.50
CA THR A 366 24.13 24.70 18.22
C THR A 366 23.81 26.12 18.67
N HIS A 367 22.64 26.60 18.30
CA HIS A 367 22.09 27.90 18.69
C HIS A 367 20.81 27.72 19.51
N HIS A 368 20.53 28.63 20.44
CA HIS A 368 19.21 28.68 21.10
C HIS A 368 18.45 29.92 20.65
N HIS A 369 17.23 29.70 20.19
CA HIS A 369 16.28 30.76 19.89
C HIS A 369 15.18 30.80 20.96
N LEU A 370 15.19 31.85 21.78
CA LEU A 370 14.27 31.98 22.90
C LEU A 370 12.85 32.30 22.41
N ILE A 371 11.86 31.61 22.97
CA ILE A 371 10.45 31.93 22.73
C ILE A 371 10.06 33.03 23.75
N PRO A 372 9.59 34.22 23.31
CA PRO A 372 9.20 35.29 24.22
C PRO A 372 8.16 34.80 25.24
N ASN A 373 8.37 35.16 26.51
CA ASN A 373 7.48 34.80 27.63
C ASN A 373 7.25 33.30 27.83
N SER A 374 8.20 32.45 27.43
CA SER A 374 8.14 31.00 27.63
C SER A 374 9.40 30.46 28.33
N MET A 375 9.23 29.37 29.08
CA MET A 375 10.35 28.53 29.56
C MET A 375 10.89 27.62 28.46
N GLU A 376 10.28 27.64 27.28
CA GLU A 376 10.70 26.89 26.10
C GLU A 376 11.61 27.73 25.21
N TYR A 377 12.44 27.03 24.44
CA TYR A 377 13.30 27.60 23.41
C TYR A 377 13.41 26.62 22.24
N PHE A 378 13.80 27.11 21.08
CA PHE A 378 14.20 26.25 19.97
C PHE A 378 15.71 26.06 19.99
N GLU A 379 16.13 24.81 20.03
CA GLU A 379 17.51 24.42 19.75
C GLU A 379 17.67 24.23 18.25
N ILE A 380 18.62 24.95 17.66
CA ILE A 380 18.91 24.93 16.23
C ILE A 380 20.29 24.32 16.06
N GLU A 381 20.32 23.11 15.50
CA GLU A 381 21.53 22.37 15.16
C GLU A 381 21.81 22.57 13.67
N CYS A 382 22.90 23.25 13.35
CA CYS A 382 23.40 23.41 11.99
C CYS A 382 24.58 22.45 11.80
N ALA A 383 24.37 21.37 11.06
CA ALA A 383 25.43 20.42 10.69
C ALA A 383 25.95 20.75 9.30
N VAL A 384 27.26 21.01 9.21
CA VAL A 384 27.97 21.23 7.95
C VAL A 384 28.85 20.02 7.72
N ASP A 385 28.48 19.17 6.78
CA ASP A 385 29.40 18.15 6.28
C ASP A 385 30.12 18.73 5.05
N PRO A 386 31.45 18.94 5.10
CA PRO A 386 32.22 19.43 3.96
C PRO A 386 32.33 18.40 2.82
N GLU A 387 32.05 17.11 3.07
CA GLU A 387 32.11 16.04 2.08
C GLU A 387 30.72 15.51 1.67
N THR A 388 29.65 15.86 2.39
CA THR A 388 28.27 15.49 2.00
C THR A 388 27.30 16.68 1.91
N TYR A 389 26.71 16.83 0.73
CA TYR A 389 25.53 17.65 0.48
C TYR A 389 24.27 16.78 0.62
N PRO A 390 23.14 17.31 1.14
CA PRO A 390 22.88 18.70 1.54
C PRO A 390 23.31 19.05 2.98
N HIS A 391 23.53 20.34 3.25
CA HIS A 391 23.67 20.84 4.62
C HIS A 391 22.35 20.71 5.40
N LEU A 392 22.44 20.51 6.71
CA LEU A 392 21.29 20.17 7.54
C LEU A 392 21.10 21.19 8.67
N ILE A 393 19.90 21.79 8.71
CA ILE A 393 19.43 22.57 9.85
C ILE A 393 18.30 21.79 10.53
N LYS A 394 18.47 21.49 11.81
CA LYS A 394 17.48 20.80 12.63
C LYS A 394 17.07 21.69 13.79
N ILE A 395 15.78 21.97 13.89
CA ILE A 395 15.19 22.86 14.87
C ILE A 395 14.30 22.02 15.77
N THR A 396 14.56 22.04 17.07
CA THR A 396 13.80 21.25 18.05
C THR A 396 13.34 22.14 19.19
N ARG A 397 12.04 22.10 19.53
CA ARG A 397 11.53 22.79 20.72
C ARG A 397 11.95 22.04 21.98
N LYS A 398 12.53 22.76 22.94
CA LYS A 398 12.99 22.25 24.24
C LYS A 398 12.50 23.11 25.39
N LYS A 399 12.48 22.55 26.59
CA LYS A 399 12.26 23.26 27.86
C LYS A 399 13.61 23.54 28.50
N LYS A 400 13.76 24.74 29.08
CA LYS A 400 14.94 25.15 29.84
C LYS A 400 15.20 24.26 31.05
#